data_AF-A0A6M1ZBJ2-F1
#
_entry.id   AF-A0A6M1ZBJ2-F1
#
_cell.length_a   1.000
_cell.length_b   1.000
_cell.length_c   1.000
_cell.angle_alpha   90.00
_cell.angle_beta   90.00
_cell.angle_gamma   90.00
#
_symmetry.space_group_name_H-M   'P 1'
#
loop_
_entity.id
_entity.type
_entity.pdbx_description
1 polymer ?
#
loop_
_entity_poly.entity_id
_entity_poly.type
_entity_poly.pdbx_seq_one_letter_code
_entity_poly.pdbx_strand_id
1 'polypeptide(L)'
;MSVSQKIGPMARLKARRIRHILNVFLLGLSLIAVRVWYLSVVQYDDHFQSSRKPQRRSLVQPALRGTIRDRFNIPLAMNTIQFNAAICYSNIREIPFVKWEKDESGLRKRVLARKQYIEKLSRFLGEELAMDPMEIEDTIHGRASLFPHTPFVIKEDIPESLYYKLKMCEKEWLGIQMQQTGKRVYPLGKCASDVIGHMGAISQREYHGVAQEMSMLREYLAGREAGKAVFLPKGYDSPLEVRRRLRALEERSYSINDQVGKCGVEAAFDGVLRGRCGREIFEVDTRGNPINQLPGGRAEVGGQRLVLSLSAELQQTAEREQFPLLAVDQL
;
A
#
# COMPACT_ATOMS: atom_id res chain seq x y z
N MET A 1 -89.08 -16.69 22.41
CA MET A 1 -88.76 -15.32 22.85
C MET A 1 -87.82 -14.69 21.83
N SER A 2 -88.37 -13.94 20.88
CA SER A 2 -87.63 -13.18 19.87
C SER A 2 -87.97 -11.72 20.10
N VAL A 3 -87.02 -10.94 20.60
CA VAL A 3 -87.13 -9.48 20.65
C VAL A 3 -86.21 -8.93 19.58
N SER A 4 -86.75 -8.86 18.38
CA SER A 4 -86.18 -8.14 17.25
C SER A 4 -86.35 -6.63 17.49
N GLN A 5 -85.37 -5.99 18.13
CA GLN A 5 -85.31 -4.52 18.19
C GLN A 5 -84.86 -3.97 16.81
N LYS A 6 -85.83 -3.37 16.11
CA LYS A 6 -85.62 -2.59 14.88
C LYS A 6 -84.71 -1.39 15.15
N ILE A 7 -83.48 -1.44 14.64
CA ILE A 7 -82.56 -0.30 14.57
C ILE A 7 -83.11 0.71 13.55
N GLY A 8 -83.49 1.91 14.01
CA GLY A 8 -84.08 2.97 13.19
C GLY A 8 -83.17 3.47 12.05
N PRO A 9 -83.75 4.02 10.96
CA PRO A 9 -83.01 4.38 9.73
C PRO A 9 -81.93 5.45 9.93
N MET A 10 -82.07 6.35 10.91
CA MET A 10 -81.04 7.35 11.24
C MET A 10 -79.77 6.75 11.86
N ALA A 11 -79.87 5.65 12.62
CA ALA A 11 -78.71 5.00 13.23
C ALA A 11 -77.85 4.26 12.19
N ARG A 12 -78.47 3.69 11.15
CA ARG A 12 -77.76 3.05 10.02
C ARG A 12 -76.96 4.05 9.18
N LEU A 13 -77.44 5.28 9.02
CA LEU A 13 -76.75 6.34 8.29
C LEU A 13 -75.50 6.85 9.04
N LYS A 14 -75.58 7.04 10.37
CA LYS A 14 -74.40 7.38 11.20
C LYS A 14 -73.38 6.25 11.21
N ALA A 15 -73.81 5.00 11.34
CA ALA A 15 -72.93 3.84 11.30
C ALA A 15 -72.21 3.67 9.93
N ARG A 16 -72.89 4.04 8.82
CA ARG A 16 -72.28 4.02 7.48
C ARG A 16 -71.23 5.11 7.31
N ARG A 17 -71.46 6.33 7.84
CA ARG A 17 -70.46 7.42 7.82
C ARG A 17 -69.23 7.08 8.67
N ILE A 18 -69.43 6.51 9.86
CA ILE A 18 -68.34 6.05 10.73
C ILE A 18 -67.51 4.95 10.04
N ARG A 19 -68.17 4.00 9.36
CA ARG A 19 -67.49 2.94 8.60
C ARG A 19 -66.69 3.50 7.42
N HIS A 20 -67.21 4.52 6.72
CA HIS A 20 -66.46 5.19 5.65
C HIS A 20 -65.24 5.94 6.18
N ILE A 21 -65.36 6.66 7.30
CA ILE A 21 -64.22 7.35 7.93
C ILE A 21 -63.16 6.33 8.39
N LEU A 22 -63.59 5.22 9.02
CA LEU A 22 -62.70 4.14 9.45
C LEU A 22 -61.97 3.50 8.26
N ASN A 23 -62.69 3.24 7.15
CA ASN A 23 -62.09 2.66 5.95
C ASN A 23 -61.07 3.61 5.31
N VAL A 24 -61.35 4.92 5.25
CA VAL A 24 -60.39 5.92 4.73
C VAL A 24 -59.15 5.98 5.62
N PHE A 25 -59.33 5.93 6.94
CA PHE A 25 -58.23 5.90 7.89
C PHE A 25 -57.36 4.64 7.74
N LEU A 26 -57.99 3.45 7.64
CA LEU A 26 -57.29 2.18 7.40
C LEU A 26 -56.54 2.17 6.07
N LEU A 27 -57.11 2.77 5.03
CA LEU A 27 -56.48 2.86 3.72
C LEU A 27 -55.25 3.77 3.75
N GLY A 28 -55.33 4.90 4.48
CA GLY A 28 -54.18 5.75 4.75
C GLY A 28 -53.07 5.03 5.53
N LEU A 29 -53.44 4.26 6.56
CA LEU A 29 -52.49 3.49 7.38
C LEU A 29 -51.82 2.36 6.56
N SER A 30 -52.57 1.70 5.69
CA SER A 30 -52.04 0.71 4.74
C SER A 30 -51.04 1.35 3.77
N LEU A 31 -51.33 2.53 3.24
CA LEU A 31 -50.40 3.25 2.35
C LEU A 31 -49.08 3.60 3.05
N ILE A 32 -49.15 4.02 4.32
CA ILE A 32 -47.96 4.28 5.15
C ILE A 32 -47.20 2.97 5.39
N ALA A 33 -47.89 1.88 5.72
CA ALA A 33 -47.26 0.57 5.92
C ALA A 33 -46.56 0.06 4.66
N VAL A 34 -47.19 0.21 3.48
CA VAL A 34 -46.58 -0.12 2.18
C VAL A 34 -45.38 0.78 1.90
N ARG A 35 -45.44 2.07 2.22
CA ARG A 35 -44.31 3.00 2.06
C ARG A 35 -43.13 2.62 2.98
N VAL A 36 -43.42 2.24 4.23
CA VAL A 36 -42.41 1.77 5.19
C VAL A 36 -41.82 0.43 4.76
N TRP A 37 -42.65 -0.51 4.28
CA TRP A 37 -42.18 -1.78 3.75
C TRP A 37 -41.30 -1.58 2.51
N TYR A 38 -41.70 -0.69 1.60
CA TYR A 38 -40.89 -0.31 0.45
C TYR A 38 -39.54 0.25 0.88
N LEU A 39 -39.51 1.18 1.85
CA LEU A 39 -38.25 1.73 2.36
C LEU A 39 -37.39 0.67 3.07
N SER A 40 -38.02 -0.24 3.82
CA SER A 40 -37.34 -1.19 4.72
C SER A 40 -36.90 -2.48 4.03
N VAL A 41 -37.51 -2.86 2.90
CA VAL A 41 -37.23 -4.12 2.20
C VAL A 41 -36.61 -3.88 0.83
N VAL A 42 -37.05 -2.86 0.09
CA VAL A 42 -36.54 -2.58 -1.28
C VAL A 42 -35.30 -1.70 -1.26
N GLN A 43 -35.22 -0.72 -0.35
CA GLN A 43 -34.08 0.19 -0.21
C GLN A 43 -33.11 -0.16 0.95
N TYR A 44 -33.30 -1.31 1.60
CA TYR A 44 -32.42 -1.75 2.68
C TYR A 44 -30.97 -1.90 2.21
N ASP A 45 -30.77 -2.45 1.01
CA ASP A 45 -29.44 -2.70 0.46
C ASP A 45 -28.67 -1.40 0.17
N ASP A 46 -29.35 -0.33 -0.25
CA ASP A 46 -28.73 0.98 -0.54
C ASP A 46 -28.38 1.76 0.75
N HIS A 47 -29.21 1.65 1.80
CA HIS A 47 -28.98 2.35 3.07
C HIS A 47 -27.99 1.63 3.99
N PHE A 48 -27.88 0.29 3.89
CA PHE A 48 -26.88 -0.47 4.64
C PHE A 48 -25.44 -0.16 4.17
N GLN A 49 -25.24 0.11 2.87
CA GLN A 49 -23.97 0.57 2.34
C GLN A 49 -23.64 2.02 2.73
N SER A 50 -24.65 2.90 2.76
CA SER A 50 -24.46 4.33 3.09
C SER A 50 -24.17 4.62 4.58
N SER A 51 -24.50 3.68 5.49
CA SER A 51 -24.28 3.83 6.93
C SER A 51 -22.83 3.56 7.35
N ARG A 52 -22.11 2.75 6.56
CA ARG A 52 -20.69 2.53 6.68
C ARG A 52 -19.99 3.70 6.02
N LYS A 53 -19.81 4.82 6.75
CA LYS A 53 -19.11 6.02 6.23
C LYS A 53 -17.83 5.57 5.51
N PRO A 54 -17.80 5.65 4.17
CA PRO A 54 -16.69 5.12 3.43
C PRO A 54 -15.43 5.88 3.85
N GLN A 55 -14.38 5.14 4.17
CA GLN A 55 -13.14 5.75 4.64
C GLN A 55 -12.35 6.22 3.43
N ARG A 56 -11.77 7.41 3.51
CA ARG A 56 -10.82 7.87 2.50
C ARG A 56 -9.45 7.32 2.85
N ARG A 57 -8.88 6.50 1.97
CA ARG A 57 -7.51 6.02 2.07
C ARG A 57 -6.66 6.66 0.99
N SER A 58 -5.52 7.20 1.37
CA SER A 58 -4.54 7.71 0.41
C SER A 58 -3.42 6.69 0.21
N LEU A 59 -3.14 6.33 -1.04
CA LEU A 59 -2.04 5.46 -1.42
C LEU A 59 -0.96 6.31 -2.10
N VAL A 60 0.27 6.21 -1.60
CA VAL A 60 1.43 6.88 -2.20
C VAL A 60 1.95 5.99 -3.33
N GLN A 61 2.06 6.56 -4.53
CA GLN A 61 2.70 5.91 -5.67
C GLN A 61 4.16 6.37 -5.73
N PRO A 62 5.14 5.45 -5.63
CA PRO A 62 6.54 5.82 -5.64
C PRO A 62 6.95 6.39 -7.01
N ALA A 63 7.75 7.45 -7.01
CA ALA A 63 8.30 8.01 -8.23
C ALA A 63 9.60 7.31 -8.64
N LEU A 64 9.86 7.25 -9.94
CA LEU A 64 11.13 6.76 -10.46
C LEU A 64 12.25 7.75 -10.15
N ARG A 65 13.37 7.25 -9.61
CA ARG A 65 14.55 8.07 -9.32
C ARG A 65 15.28 8.47 -10.62
N GLY A 66 15.78 9.69 -10.68
CA GLY A 66 16.55 10.24 -11.80
C GLY A 66 17.87 9.49 -12.03
N THR A 67 18.31 9.45 -13.29
CA THR A 67 19.60 8.86 -13.68
C THR A 67 20.75 9.83 -13.45
N ILE A 68 21.88 9.35 -12.95
CA ILE A 68 23.13 10.10 -12.87
C ILE A 68 23.99 9.71 -14.08
N ARG A 69 24.51 10.72 -14.78
CA ARG A 69 25.28 10.54 -15.99
C ARG A 69 26.53 11.40 -15.98
N ASP A 70 27.49 10.96 -16.76
CA ASP A 70 28.73 11.66 -17.09
C ASP A 70 28.51 12.90 -17.98
N ARG A 71 29.53 13.75 -18.15
CA ARG A 71 29.55 14.83 -19.14
C ARG A 71 29.29 14.36 -20.58
N PHE A 72 29.66 13.12 -20.91
CA PHE A 72 29.38 12.48 -22.20
C PHE A 72 28.06 11.70 -22.22
N ASN A 73 27.19 11.90 -21.22
CA ASN A 73 25.88 11.28 -21.09
C ASN A 73 25.92 9.74 -20.89
N ILE A 74 27.07 9.18 -20.53
CA ILE A 74 27.25 7.79 -20.12
C ILE A 74 26.60 7.58 -18.75
N PRO A 75 25.75 6.56 -18.56
CA PRO A 75 25.06 6.36 -17.29
C PRO A 75 25.98 5.81 -16.21
N LEU A 76 26.09 6.55 -15.11
CA LEU A 76 26.85 6.19 -13.91
C LEU A 76 25.97 5.54 -12.85
N ALA A 77 24.72 5.98 -12.73
CA ALA A 77 23.72 5.35 -11.89
C ALA A 77 22.33 5.44 -12.55
N MET A 78 21.61 4.32 -12.59
CA MET A 78 20.28 4.23 -13.17
C MET A 78 19.37 3.36 -12.32
N ASN A 79 18.05 3.53 -12.47
CA ASN A 79 17.08 2.64 -11.85
C ASN A 79 16.65 1.61 -12.88
N THR A 80 16.76 0.33 -12.55
CA THR A 80 16.22 -0.77 -13.34
C THR A 80 15.07 -1.43 -12.57
N ILE A 81 14.15 -2.03 -13.30
CA ILE A 81 13.10 -2.84 -12.67
C ILE A 81 13.77 -4.09 -12.11
N GLN A 82 13.43 -4.44 -10.88
CA GLN A 82 13.79 -5.70 -10.23
C GLN A 82 12.51 -6.46 -9.93
N PHE A 83 12.48 -7.71 -10.37
CA PHE A 83 11.37 -8.62 -10.08
C PHE A 83 11.72 -9.47 -8.87
N ASN A 84 10.79 -9.57 -7.93
CA ASN A 84 10.99 -10.30 -6.69
C ASN A 84 9.84 -11.29 -6.46
N ALA A 85 10.20 -12.50 -6.03
CA ALA A 85 9.24 -13.48 -5.55
C ALA A 85 9.03 -13.27 -4.04
N ALA A 86 7.83 -12.86 -3.64
CA ALA A 86 7.47 -12.68 -2.24
C ALA A 86 6.27 -13.55 -1.84
N ILE A 87 6.15 -13.79 -0.53
CA ILE A 87 4.99 -14.47 0.07
C ILE A 87 4.31 -13.58 1.09
N CYS A 88 2.99 -13.55 1.04
CA CYS A 88 2.13 -12.95 2.05
C CYS A 88 1.44 -14.03 2.88
N TYR A 89 1.85 -14.18 4.14
CA TYR A 89 1.35 -15.25 5.00
C TYR A 89 -0.13 -15.10 5.38
N SER A 90 -0.69 -13.89 5.37
CA SER A 90 -2.10 -13.66 5.70
C SER A 90 -3.04 -14.41 4.77
N ASN A 91 -2.67 -14.54 3.50
CA ASN A 91 -3.49 -15.23 2.50
C ASN A 91 -3.44 -16.75 2.76
N ILE A 92 -2.28 -17.26 3.20
CA ILE A 92 -2.13 -18.67 3.62
C ILE A 92 -2.96 -18.97 4.89
N ARG A 93 -3.18 -17.97 5.76
CA ARG A 93 -4.00 -18.15 6.97
C ARG A 93 -5.48 -18.42 6.68
N GLU A 94 -5.97 -18.09 5.49
CA GLU A 94 -7.33 -18.45 5.05
C GLU A 94 -7.51 -19.98 5.02
N ILE A 95 -6.42 -20.72 4.78
CA ILE A 95 -6.40 -22.17 4.88
C ILE A 95 -6.46 -22.58 6.36
N PRO A 96 -7.42 -23.43 6.76
CA PRO A 96 -7.53 -23.87 8.15
C PRO A 96 -6.28 -24.63 8.57
N PHE A 97 -5.85 -24.44 9.83
CA PHE A 97 -4.68 -25.13 10.37
C PHE A 97 -4.86 -26.65 10.35
N VAL A 98 -6.08 -27.11 10.62
CA VAL A 98 -6.48 -28.52 10.65
C VAL A 98 -7.73 -28.70 9.81
N LYS A 99 -7.74 -29.74 8.98
CA LYS A 99 -8.93 -30.22 8.27
C LYS A 99 -9.18 -31.67 8.69
N TRP A 100 -10.45 -32.00 8.90
CA TRP A 100 -10.86 -33.38 9.17
C TRP A 100 -11.24 -34.03 7.84
N GLU A 101 -10.56 -35.10 7.49
CA GLU A 101 -10.88 -35.91 6.31
C GLU A 101 -11.33 -37.30 6.74
N LYS A 102 -12.24 -37.90 5.98
CA LYS A 102 -12.65 -39.29 6.20
C LYS A 102 -11.71 -40.17 5.38
N ASP A 103 -10.97 -41.07 6.05
CA ASP A 103 -10.23 -42.11 5.34
C ASP A 103 -11.21 -43.07 4.63
N GLU A 104 -10.71 -43.89 3.71
CA GLU A 104 -11.47 -44.90 2.97
C GLU A 104 -12.26 -45.87 3.89
N SER A 105 -11.84 -46.00 5.15
CA SER A 105 -12.50 -46.80 6.20
C SER A 105 -13.55 -46.04 7.02
N GLY A 106 -13.88 -44.79 6.68
CA GLY A 106 -14.91 -43.98 7.34
C GLY A 106 -14.50 -43.30 8.65
N LEU A 107 -13.27 -43.53 9.14
CA LEU A 107 -12.70 -42.88 10.32
C LEU A 107 -12.28 -41.44 10.00
N ARG A 108 -12.57 -40.49 10.91
CA ARG A 108 -12.14 -39.09 10.79
C ARG A 108 -10.68 -38.97 11.17
N LYS A 109 -9.82 -38.68 10.19
CA LYS A 109 -8.40 -38.40 10.39
C LYS A 109 -8.16 -36.90 10.44
N ARG A 110 -7.37 -36.47 11.43
CA ARG A 110 -6.93 -35.09 11.57
C ARG A 110 -5.76 -34.84 10.62
N VAL A 111 -5.93 -33.94 9.65
CA VAL A 111 -4.90 -33.58 8.68
C VAL A 111 -4.46 -32.13 8.90
N LEU A 112 -3.14 -31.89 8.92
CA LEU A 112 -2.56 -30.55 9.01
C LEU A 112 -2.57 -29.88 7.63
N ALA A 113 -3.75 -29.45 7.18
CA ALA A 113 -3.97 -28.92 5.83
C ALA A 113 -3.02 -27.75 5.50
N ARG A 114 -2.84 -26.80 6.43
CA ARG A 114 -1.93 -25.66 6.21
C ARG A 114 -0.47 -26.09 6.08
N LYS A 115 -0.01 -27.02 6.92
CA LYS A 115 1.37 -27.52 6.86
C LYS A 115 1.62 -28.21 5.52
N GLN A 116 0.74 -29.12 5.12
CA GLN A 116 0.83 -29.80 3.81
C GLN A 116 0.77 -28.83 2.64
N TYR A 117 -0.01 -27.76 2.75
CA TYR A 117 -0.06 -26.72 1.74
C TYR A 117 1.28 -25.98 1.61
N ILE A 118 1.85 -25.54 2.73
CA ILE A 118 3.16 -24.85 2.75
C ILE A 118 4.25 -25.77 2.20
N GLU A 119 4.23 -27.06 2.55
CA GLU A 119 5.18 -28.04 2.03
C GLU A 119 5.07 -28.20 0.51
N LYS A 120 3.85 -28.31 -0.03
CA LYS A 120 3.60 -28.35 -1.49
C LYS A 120 4.03 -27.07 -2.19
N LEU A 121 3.69 -25.93 -1.61
CA LEU A 121 4.05 -24.60 -2.14
C LEU A 121 5.56 -24.41 -2.16
N SER A 122 6.26 -24.84 -1.10
CA SER A 122 7.71 -24.71 -0.98
C SER A 122 8.44 -25.62 -1.96
N ARG A 123 7.93 -26.82 -2.23
CA ARG A 123 8.45 -27.68 -3.31
C ARG A 123 8.29 -27.05 -4.68
N PHE A 124 7.09 -26.55 -5.00
CA PHE A 124 6.82 -25.86 -6.26
C PHE A 124 7.74 -24.64 -6.45
N LEU A 125 7.84 -23.79 -5.42
CA LEU A 125 8.73 -22.62 -5.48
C LEU A 125 10.20 -23.01 -5.50
N GLY A 126 10.61 -24.08 -4.84
CA GLY A 126 11.99 -24.57 -4.87
C GLY A 126 12.42 -25.02 -6.27
N GLU A 127 11.54 -25.73 -6.98
CA GLU A 127 11.76 -26.12 -8.38
C GLU A 127 11.87 -24.90 -9.31
N GLU A 128 10.93 -23.96 -9.19
CA GLU A 128 10.86 -22.79 -10.07
C GLU A 128 11.96 -21.75 -9.79
N LEU A 129 12.29 -21.54 -8.51
CA LEU A 129 13.27 -20.55 -8.09
C LEU A 129 14.68 -21.15 -7.97
N ALA A 130 14.88 -22.45 -8.18
CA ALA A 130 16.14 -23.14 -7.93
C ALA A 130 16.69 -22.87 -6.52
N MET A 131 15.85 -23.09 -5.50
CA MET A 131 16.18 -22.97 -4.09
C MET A 131 15.77 -24.22 -3.33
N ASP A 132 16.38 -24.48 -2.18
CA ASP A 132 16.01 -25.62 -1.36
C ASP A 132 14.58 -25.44 -0.79
N PRO A 133 13.65 -26.39 -1.03
CA PRO A 133 12.30 -26.31 -0.48
C PRO A 133 12.26 -26.15 1.04
N MET A 134 13.21 -26.75 1.76
CA MET A 134 13.25 -26.65 3.22
C MET A 134 13.61 -25.24 3.69
N GLU A 135 14.56 -24.57 3.02
CA GLU A 135 14.91 -23.18 3.29
C GLU A 135 13.71 -22.24 3.06
N ILE A 136 12.90 -22.50 2.03
CA ILE A 136 11.68 -21.74 1.75
C ILE A 136 10.65 -21.94 2.88
N GLU A 137 10.40 -23.19 3.27
CA GLU A 137 9.44 -23.52 4.34
C GLU A 137 9.85 -22.86 5.68
N ASP A 138 11.14 -22.95 6.04
CA ASP A 138 11.70 -22.31 7.23
C ASP A 138 11.57 -20.79 7.18
N THR A 139 11.85 -20.19 6.02
CA THR A 139 11.68 -18.74 5.81
C THR A 139 10.22 -18.32 6.00
N ILE A 140 9.27 -19.11 5.47
CA ILE A 140 7.84 -18.85 5.61
C ILE A 140 7.44 -18.92 7.09
N HIS A 141 7.81 -19.98 7.79
CA HIS A 141 7.47 -20.15 9.20
C HIS A 141 8.13 -19.13 10.11
N GLY A 142 9.42 -18.81 9.89
CA GLY A 142 10.16 -17.82 10.65
C GLY A 142 9.60 -16.41 10.49
N ARG A 143 9.24 -16.02 9.26
CA ARG A 143 8.70 -14.66 8.98
C ARG A 143 7.20 -14.53 9.21
N ALA A 144 6.44 -15.63 9.27
CA ALA A 144 4.99 -15.63 9.47
C ALA A 144 4.51 -14.93 10.76
N SER A 145 5.33 -14.99 11.83
CA SER A 145 5.04 -14.34 13.10
C SER A 145 5.36 -12.84 13.07
N LEU A 146 6.40 -12.44 12.34
CA LEU A 146 6.87 -11.06 12.24
C LEU A 146 6.06 -10.24 11.23
N PHE A 147 5.74 -10.84 10.08
CA PHE A 147 5.13 -10.18 8.93
C PHE A 147 3.89 -10.93 8.45
N PRO A 148 2.80 -10.97 9.24
CA PRO A 148 1.61 -11.71 8.85
C PRO A 148 0.88 -11.09 7.66
N HIS A 149 0.77 -9.76 7.61
CA HIS A 149 0.03 -9.03 6.56
C HIS A 149 0.95 -8.31 5.56
N THR A 150 2.26 -8.45 5.72
CA THR A 150 3.26 -7.78 4.89
C THR A 150 3.96 -8.84 4.05
N PRO A 151 3.88 -8.76 2.71
CA PRO A 151 4.60 -9.69 1.86
C PRO A 151 6.11 -9.55 2.08
N PHE A 152 6.79 -10.67 2.30
CA PHE A 152 8.24 -10.72 2.46
C PHE A 152 8.88 -11.43 1.27
N VAL A 153 10.00 -10.89 0.78
CA VAL A 153 10.72 -11.42 -0.38
C VAL A 153 11.46 -12.70 0.00
N ILE A 154 11.28 -13.74 -0.81
CA ILE A 154 11.99 -15.02 -0.71
C ILE A 154 13.20 -14.99 -1.65
N LYS A 155 12.98 -14.58 -2.91
CA LYS A 155 14.05 -14.44 -3.89
C LYS A 155 13.97 -13.09 -4.59
N GLU A 156 15.09 -12.39 -4.56
CA GLU A 156 15.30 -11.13 -5.26
C GLU A 156 15.84 -11.36 -6.67
N ASP A 157 15.56 -10.41 -7.58
CA ASP A 157 16.17 -10.36 -8.93
C ASP A 157 15.90 -11.60 -9.79
N ILE A 158 14.63 -12.03 -9.85
CA ILE A 158 14.21 -13.16 -10.70
C ILE A 158 14.08 -12.74 -12.17
N PRO A 159 14.30 -13.66 -13.13
CA PRO A 159 14.08 -13.37 -14.55
C PRO A 159 12.64 -12.94 -14.84
N GLU A 160 12.46 -12.02 -15.80
CA GLU A 160 11.15 -11.49 -16.18
C GLU A 160 10.17 -12.59 -16.63
N SER A 161 10.65 -13.59 -17.38
CA SER A 161 9.85 -14.74 -17.80
C SER A 161 9.31 -15.54 -16.62
N LEU A 162 10.15 -15.75 -15.59
CA LEU A 162 9.78 -16.45 -14.37
C LEU A 162 8.81 -15.62 -13.52
N TYR A 163 9.01 -14.31 -13.44
CA TYR A 163 8.11 -13.38 -12.76
C TYR A 163 6.68 -13.50 -13.31
N TYR A 164 6.50 -13.40 -14.63
CA TYR A 164 5.15 -13.50 -15.21
C TYR A 164 4.55 -14.90 -15.07
N LYS A 165 5.37 -15.95 -15.17
CA LYS A 165 4.93 -17.33 -14.91
C LYS A 165 4.35 -17.45 -13.49
N LEU A 166 5.09 -17.02 -12.48
CA LEU A 166 4.63 -17.06 -11.08
C LEU A 166 3.49 -16.08 -10.81
N LYS A 167 3.46 -14.94 -11.51
CA LYS A 167 2.35 -13.97 -11.44
C LYS A 167 1.02 -14.58 -11.87
N MET A 168 1.02 -15.42 -12.91
CA MET A 168 -0.18 -16.15 -13.34
C MET A 168 -0.62 -17.18 -12.30
N CYS A 169 0.34 -17.83 -11.63
CA CYS A 169 0.10 -18.80 -10.57
C CYS A 169 -0.43 -18.20 -9.26
N GLU A 170 -0.40 -16.87 -9.06
CA GLU A 170 -0.94 -16.21 -7.84
C GLU A 170 -2.43 -16.54 -7.59
N LYS A 171 -3.20 -16.84 -8.64
CA LYS A 171 -4.61 -17.22 -8.52
C LYS A 171 -4.79 -18.64 -7.97
N GLU A 172 -3.86 -19.53 -8.29
CA GLU A 172 -3.90 -20.94 -7.90
C GLU A 172 -3.26 -21.15 -6.53
N TRP A 173 -2.18 -20.40 -6.25
CA TRP A 173 -1.39 -20.52 -5.04
C TRP A 173 -1.60 -19.32 -4.11
N LEU A 174 -2.49 -19.49 -3.14
CA LEU A 174 -2.69 -18.58 -2.02
C LEU A 174 -1.36 -18.27 -1.29
N GLY A 175 -1.02 -16.98 -1.23
CA GLY A 175 0.16 -16.48 -0.53
C GLY A 175 1.30 -16.08 -1.45
N ILE A 176 1.37 -16.58 -2.68
CA ILE A 176 2.32 -16.05 -3.67
C ILE A 176 1.94 -14.60 -3.97
N GLN A 177 2.91 -13.70 -3.87
CA GLN A 177 2.73 -12.30 -4.23
C GLN A 177 4.00 -11.76 -4.89
N MET A 178 3.98 -11.67 -6.22
CA MET A 178 5.05 -11.11 -7.01
C MET A 178 5.13 -9.59 -6.83
N GLN A 179 6.34 -9.10 -6.62
CA GLN A 179 6.63 -7.69 -6.41
C GLN A 179 7.54 -7.17 -7.52
N GLN A 180 7.17 -6.02 -8.06
CA GLN A 180 8.01 -5.24 -8.95
C GLN A 180 8.56 -4.05 -8.17
N THR A 181 9.87 -4.02 -7.94
CA THR A 181 10.56 -2.95 -7.22
C THR A 181 11.58 -2.26 -8.14
N GLY A 182 12.09 -1.10 -7.72
CA GLY A 182 13.21 -0.45 -8.40
C GLY A 182 14.52 -0.83 -7.73
N LYS A 183 15.52 -1.25 -8.52
CA LYS A 183 16.88 -1.48 -8.06
C LYS A 183 17.80 -0.42 -8.67
N ARG A 184 18.57 0.23 -7.81
CA ARG A 184 19.63 1.14 -8.25
C ARG A 184 20.81 0.32 -8.76
N VAL A 185 21.17 0.53 -10.02
CA VAL A 185 22.28 -0.15 -10.69
C VAL A 185 23.34 0.88 -11.08
N TYR A 186 24.60 0.52 -10.85
CA TYR A 186 25.79 1.29 -11.19
C TYR A 186 26.55 0.55 -12.31
N PRO A 187 26.32 0.89 -13.60
CA PRO A 187 26.83 0.09 -14.73
C PRO A 187 28.35 -0.02 -14.78
N LEU A 188 29.07 1.02 -14.32
CA LEU A 188 30.54 1.03 -14.29
C LEU A 188 31.12 0.42 -13.00
N GLY A 189 30.28 -0.19 -12.16
CA GLY A 189 30.70 -0.88 -10.94
C GLY A 189 31.42 0.04 -9.96
N LYS A 190 32.72 -0.20 -9.77
CA LYS A 190 33.56 0.51 -8.79
C LYS A 190 34.03 1.88 -9.28
N CYS A 191 33.99 2.15 -10.59
CA CYS A 191 34.48 3.42 -11.13
C CYS A 191 33.71 4.59 -10.51
N ALA A 192 34.43 5.56 -9.94
CA ALA A 192 33.88 6.74 -9.29
C ALA A 192 32.93 6.44 -8.12
N SER A 193 32.99 5.26 -7.48
CA SER A 193 32.04 4.88 -6.43
C SER A 193 32.03 5.84 -5.25
N ASP A 194 33.19 6.40 -4.90
CA ASP A 194 33.32 7.34 -3.78
C ASP A 194 32.71 8.71 -4.11
N VAL A 195 32.77 9.11 -5.38
CA VAL A 195 32.18 10.37 -5.86
C VAL A 195 30.68 10.22 -6.04
N ILE A 196 30.23 9.18 -6.71
CA ILE A 196 28.80 8.91 -6.97
C ILE A 196 28.10 8.60 -5.64
N GLY A 197 28.73 7.79 -4.80
CA GLY A 197 28.17 7.24 -3.58
C GLY A 197 27.19 6.09 -3.83
N HIS A 198 26.61 5.58 -2.74
CA HIS A 198 25.66 4.48 -2.77
C HIS A 198 24.34 4.85 -2.10
N MET A 199 23.30 4.07 -2.42
CA MET A 199 22.04 4.11 -1.68
C MET A 199 22.08 3.15 -0.49
N GLY A 200 21.24 3.41 0.49
CA GLY A 200 21.03 2.52 1.63
C GLY A 200 19.66 2.73 2.25
N ALA A 201 19.21 1.77 3.05
CA ALA A 201 17.96 1.92 3.79
C ALA A 201 17.97 3.19 4.65
N ILE A 202 16.86 3.93 4.68
CA ILE A 202 16.71 5.06 5.58
C ILE A 202 16.93 4.60 7.02
N SER A 203 17.76 5.32 7.76
CA SER A 203 17.99 4.93 9.16
C SER A 203 16.77 5.32 10.00
N GLN A 204 16.51 4.57 11.08
CA GLN A 204 15.38 4.87 11.96
C GLN A 204 15.47 6.30 12.54
N ARG A 205 16.69 6.79 12.81
CA ARG A 205 16.93 8.16 13.28
C ARG A 205 16.62 9.19 12.19
N GLU A 206 17.05 8.97 10.95
CA GLU A 206 16.72 9.84 9.82
C GLU A 206 15.20 9.91 9.60
N TYR A 207 14.53 8.76 9.60
CA TYR A 207 13.07 8.68 9.43
C TYR A 207 12.34 9.43 10.55
N HIS A 208 12.69 9.16 11.82
CA HIS A 208 12.09 9.84 12.97
C HIS A 208 12.37 11.34 12.95
N GLY A 209 13.57 11.76 12.55
CA GLY A 209 13.89 13.18 12.41
C GLY A 209 12.99 13.88 11.40
N VAL A 210 12.79 13.27 10.22
CA VAL A 210 11.86 13.79 9.20
C VAL A 210 10.42 13.79 9.71
N ALA A 211 9.98 12.72 10.38
CA ALA A 211 8.62 12.62 10.91
C ALA A 211 8.35 13.66 12.00
N GLN A 212 9.32 13.89 12.90
CA GLN A 212 9.24 14.93 13.94
C GLN A 212 9.20 16.33 13.33
N GLU A 213 10.05 16.61 12.33
CA GLU A 213 10.03 17.87 11.60
C GLU A 213 8.65 18.10 10.98
N MET A 214 8.10 17.11 10.25
CA MET A 214 6.77 17.21 9.65
C MET A 214 5.67 17.45 10.69
N SER A 215 5.71 16.74 11.82
CA SER A 215 4.74 16.92 12.90
C SER A 215 4.79 18.33 13.47
N MET A 216 5.99 18.85 13.75
CA MET A 216 6.19 20.21 14.25
C MET A 216 5.66 21.26 13.28
N LEU A 217 5.96 21.15 11.99
CA LEU A 217 5.48 22.11 10.98
C LEU A 217 3.95 22.05 10.82
N ARG A 218 3.35 20.86 10.90
CA ARG A 218 1.89 20.69 10.88
C ARG A 218 1.22 21.33 12.10
N GLU A 219 1.77 21.08 13.28
CA GLU A 219 1.26 21.65 14.53
C GLU A 219 1.30 23.19 14.50
N TYR A 220 2.41 23.76 14.00
CA TYR A 220 2.53 25.20 13.80
C TYR A 220 1.44 25.77 12.89
N LEU A 221 1.20 25.15 11.72
CA LEU A 221 0.19 25.62 10.78
C LEU A 221 -1.24 25.45 11.31
N ALA A 222 -1.53 24.31 11.93
CA ALA A 222 -2.83 24.05 12.53
C ALA A 222 -3.14 25.02 13.69
N GLY A 223 -2.14 25.32 14.53
CA GLY A 223 -2.28 26.29 15.61
C GLY A 223 -2.53 27.71 15.09
N ARG A 224 -1.85 28.10 14.00
CA ARG A 224 -2.09 29.38 13.30
C ARG A 224 -3.49 29.46 12.70
N GLU A 225 -3.97 28.39 12.07
CA GLU A 225 -5.32 28.32 11.50
C GLU A 225 -6.41 28.36 12.58
N ALA A 226 -6.11 27.79 13.76
CA ALA A 226 -6.97 27.88 14.95
C ALA A 226 -6.89 29.24 15.69
N GLY A 227 -6.12 30.21 15.19
CA GLY A 227 -5.97 31.52 15.80
C GLY A 227 -5.12 31.55 17.09
N LYS A 228 -4.36 30.49 17.38
CA LYS A 228 -3.46 30.45 18.54
C LYS A 228 -2.21 31.29 18.28
N ALA A 229 -1.68 31.93 19.32
CA ALA A 229 -0.37 32.58 19.28
C ALA A 229 0.73 31.51 19.29
N VAL A 230 1.15 31.07 18.10
CA VAL A 230 2.23 30.09 17.93
C VAL A 230 3.49 30.78 17.41
N PHE A 231 4.60 30.53 18.07
CA PHE A 231 5.91 31.02 17.65
C PHE A 231 6.40 30.28 16.41
N LEU A 232 7.17 30.98 15.59
CA LEU A 232 7.79 30.38 14.42
C LEU A 232 8.81 29.30 14.86
N PRO A 233 8.83 28.11 14.23
CA PRO A 233 9.84 27.11 14.54
C PRO A 233 11.26 27.64 14.26
N LYS A 234 12.25 27.15 15.02
CA LYS A 234 13.64 27.57 14.88
C LYS A 234 14.16 27.30 13.46
N GLY A 235 14.82 28.28 12.85
CA GLY A 235 15.44 28.14 11.53
C GLY A 235 14.54 28.45 10.33
N TYR A 236 13.35 29.01 10.56
CA TYR A 236 12.54 29.60 9.50
C TYR A 236 12.46 31.12 9.71
N ASP A 237 12.20 31.87 8.65
CA ASP A 237 12.02 33.32 8.74
C ASP A 237 10.56 33.73 8.50
N SER A 238 9.79 32.88 7.79
CA SER A 238 8.41 33.20 7.43
C SER A 238 7.45 32.00 7.49
N PRO A 239 6.15 32.23 7.76
CA PRO A 239 5.13 31.18 7.70
C PRO A 239 4.98 30.56 6.29
N LEU A 240 5.30 31.31 5.24
CA LEU A 240 5.28 30.82 3.86
C LEU A 240 6.37 29.78 3.63
N GLU A 241 7.56 30.00 4.20
CA GLU A 241 8.67 29.06 4.15
C GLU A 241 8.33 27.75 4.86
N VAL A 242 7.70 27.82 6.03
CA VAL A 242 7.19 26.64 6.75
C VAL A 242 6.22 25.84 5.87
N ARG A 243 5.25 26.51 5.22
CA ARG A 243 4.33 25.87 4.27
C ARG A 243 5.07 25.21 3.11
N ARG A 244 6.08 25.87 2.55
CA ARG A 244 6.89 25.35 1.44
C ARG A 244 7.69 24.12 1.86
N ARG A 245 8.31 24.16 3.04
CA ARG A 245 9.09 23.04 3.58
C ARG A 245 8.21 21.84 3.90
N LEU A 246 7.08 22.04 4.57
CA LEU A 246 6.13 20.96 4.85
C LEU A 246 5.66 20.32 3.55
N ARG A 247 5.28 21.12 2.54
CA ARG A 247 4.87 20.62 1.23
C ARG A 247 5.98 19.79 0.57
N ALA A 248 7.23 20.24 0.61
CA ALA A 248 8.36 19.51 0.05
C ALA A 248 8.59 18.15 0.74
N LEU A 249 8.43 18.08 2.07
CA LEU A 249 8.53 16.81 2.82
C LEU A 249 7.36 15.87 2.49
N GLU A 250 6.14 16.40 2.38
CA GLU A 250 4.96 15.63 1.96
C GLU A 250 5.02 15.15 0.51
N GLU A 251 5.63 15.93 -0.39
CA GLU A 251 5.89 15.52 -1.78
C GLU A 251 6.90 14.37 -1.87
N ARG A 252 7.90 14.34 -0.99
CA ARG A 252 8.89 13.27 -0.94
C ARG A 252 8.36 11.98 -0.29
N SER A 253 7.43 12.08 0.67
CA SER A 253 6.74 10.94 1.29
C SER A 253 7.70 9.81 1.72
N TYR A 254 8.64 10.08 2.62
CA TYR A 254 9.54 9.04 3.14
C TYR A 254 8.76 7.94 3.88
N SER A 255 9.09 6.70 3.54
CA SER A 255 8.69 5.45 4.16
C SER A 255 9.91 4.83 4.83
N ILE A 256 9.68 4.06 5.89
CA ILE A 256 10.75 3.36 6.62
C ILE A 256 11.48 2.33 5.74
N ASN A 257 10.84 1.88 4.67
CA ASN A 257 11.41 0.92 3.72
C ASN A 257 12.09 1.59 2.52
N ASP A 258 12.14 2.93 2.47
CA ASP A 258 12.77 3.62 1.35
C ASP A 258 14.29 3.54 1.40
N GLN A 259 14.89 3.48 0.20
CA GLN A 259 16.32 3.68 0.03
C GLN A 259 16.61 5.15 -0.24
N VAL A 260 17.60 5.68 0.47
CA VAL A 260 18.06 7.07 0.39
C VAL A 260 19.55 7.10 0.05
N GLY A 261 20.01 8.14 -0.65
CA GLY A 261 21.43 8.35 -0.90
C GLY A 261 22.20 8.55 0.41
N LYS A 262 23.26 7.78 0.65
CA LYS A 262 24.03 7.83 1.91
C LYS A 262 25.32 8.63 1.82
N CYS A 263 25.92 8.70 0.63
CA CYS A 263 27.14 9.45 0.40
C CYS A 263 27.20 10.01 -1.03
N GLY A 264 28.23 10.80 -1.30
CA GLY A 264 28.55 11.32 -2.63
C GLY A 264 27.43 12.13 -3.26
N VAL A 265 27.36 12.06 -4.59
CA VAL A 265 26.32 12.68 -5.43
C VAL A 265 24.92 12.16 -5.06
N GLU A 266 24.77 10.89 -4.73
CA GLU A 266 23.47 10.31 -4.35
C GLU A 266 22.86 10.98 -3.12
N ALA A 267 23.66 11.26 -2.08
CA ALA A 267 23.19 11.97 -0.89
C ALA A 267 22.97 13.47 -1.13
N ALA A 268 23.95 14.13 -1.78
CA ALA A 268 23.90 15.57 -2.02
C ALA A 268 22.69 15.98 -2.89
N PHE A 269 22.35 15.15 -3.89
CA PHE A 269 21.27 15.41 -4.83
C PHE A 269 20.04 14.51 -4.63
N ASP A 270 19.90 13.85 -3.47
CA ASP A 270 18.78 12.93 -3.19
C ASP A 270 17.42 13.59 -3.45
N GLY A 271 17.25 14.84 -3.01
CA GLY A 271 16.01 15.59 -3.20
C GLY A 271 15.64 15.87 -4.66
N VAL A 272 16.62 15.96 -5.56
CA VAL A 272 16.43 16.19 -7.00
C VAL A 272 16.25 14.85 -7.73
N LEU A 273 17.04 13.86 -7.33
CA LEU A 273 17.01 12.51 -7.88
C LEU A 273 15.73 11.76 -7.52
N ARG A 274 15.12 11.99 -6.36
CA ARG A 274 13.96 11.21 -5.92
C ARG A 274 12.65 11.57 -6.64
N GLY A 275 12.52 12.80 -7.12
CA GLY A 275 11.29 13.30 -7.70
C GLY A 275 10.18 13.51 -6.66
N ARG A 276 8.91 13.44 -7.10
CA ARG A 276 7.73 13.66 -6.26
C ARG A 276 6.81 12.45 -6.35
N CYS A 277 6.50 11.87 -5.20
CA CYS A 277 5.63 10.69 -5.16
C CYS A 277 4.19 11.07 -5.55
N GLY A 278 3.60 10.23 -6.38
CA GLY A 278 2.19 10.28 -6.71
C GLY A 278 1.35 9.99 -5.47
N ARG A 279 0.10 10.41 -5.50
CA ARG A 279 -0.85 10.16 -4.43
C ARG A 279 -2.19 9.88 -5.06
N GLU A 280 -2.72 8.69 -4.86
CA GLU A 280 -4.09 8.36 -5.20
C GLU A 280 -4.93 8.37 -3.94
N ILE A 281 -6.20 8.76 -4.08
CA ILE A 281 -7.16 8.76 -2.99
C ILE A 281 -8.26 7.80 -3.39
N PHE A 282 -8.47 6.78 -2.58
CA PHE A 282 -9.53 5.81 -2.77
C PHE A 282 -10.55 5.94 -1.65
N GLU A 283 -11.81 5.80 -2.03
CA GLU A 283 -12.89 5.49 -1.14
C GLU A 283 -12.85 3.99 -0.85
N VAL A 284 -12.68 3.58 0.40
CA VAL A 284 -12.64 2.17 0.78
C VAL A 284 -13.90 1.77 1.55
N ASP A 285 -14.38 0.56 1.27
CA ASP A 285 -15.37 -0.09 2.13
C ASP A 285 -14.75 -0.36 3.51
N THR A 286 -15.59 -0.59 4.50
CA THR A 286 -15.25 -1.17 5.80
C THR A 286 -14.43 -2.45 5.78
N ARG A 287 -14.47 -3.22 4.70
CA ARG A 287 -13.58 -4.38 4.49
C ARG A 287 -12.18 -3.99 3.99
N GLY A 288 -11.97 -2.72 3.68
CA GLY A 288 -10.70 -2.15 3.20
C GLY A 288 -10.52 -2.22 1.68
N ASN A 289 -11.50 -2.74 0.95
CA ASN A 289 -11.47 -2.83 -0.50
C ASN A 289 -11.72 -1.45 -1.14
N PRO A 290 -10.93 -1.03 -2.14
CA PRO A 290 -11.18 0.21 -2.87
C PRO A 290 -12.49 0.09 -3.66
N ILE A 291 -13.40 1.04 -3.46
CA ILE A 291 -14.67 1.18 -4.18
C ILE A 291 -14.45 2.11 -5.37
N ASN A 292 -14.07 3.36 -5.10
CA ASN A 292 -13.93 4.42 -6.11
C ASN A 292 -12.63 5.19 -5.91
N GLN A 293 -11.99 5.56 -7.02
CA GLN A 293 -10.91 6.55 -7.00
C GLN A 293 -11.53 7.94 -6.89
N LEU A 294 -11.14 8.70 -5.86
CA LEU A 294 -11.60 10.06 -5.63
C LEU A 294 -10.71 11.07 -6.37
N PRO A 295 -11.29 12.17 -6.89
CA PRO A 295 -10.51 13.27 -7.44
C PRO A 295 -9.67 13.96 -6.35
N GLY A 296 -8.54 14.54 -6.74
CA GLY A 296 -7.57 15.15 -5.80
C GLY A 296 -6.30 14.32 -5.58
N GLY A 297 -6.15 13.21 -6.30
CA GLY A 297 -4.86 12.56 -6.48
C GLY A 297 -3.89 13.41 -7.32
N ARG A 298 -2.59 13.13 -7.19
CA ARG A 298 -1.52 13.72 -8.00
C ARG A 298 -0.73 12.60 -8.67
N ALA A 299 -0.39 12.75 -9.94
CA ALA A 299 0.51 11.82 -10.61
C ALA A 299 1.93 11.95 -10.01
N GLU A 300 2.65 10.84 -10.02
CA GLU A 300 4.07 10.80 -9.72
C GLU A 300 4.87 11.57 -10.76
N VAL A 301 5.92 12.26 -10.30
CA VAL A 301 6.87 12.93 -11.17
C VAL A 301 8.23 12.33 -10.91
N GLY A 302 8.78 11.66 -11.92
CA GLY A 302 10.13 11.11 -11.85
C GLY A 302 11.17 12.16 -11.47
N GLY A 303 12.22 11.73 -10.80
CA GLY A 303 13.34 12.59 -10.46
C GLY A 303 14.11 13.07 -11.68
N GLN A 304 14.83 14.17 -11.51
CA GLN A 304 15.53 14.81 -12.61
C GLN A 304 16.81 14.05 -12.96
N ARG A 305 17.13 14.02 -14.26
CA ARG A 305 18.43 13.52 -14.73
C ARG A 305 19.52 14.49 -14.30
N LEU A 306 20.56 13.96 -13.65
CA LEU A 306 21.75 14.71 -13.28
C LEU A 306 22.88 14.38 -14.27
N VAL A 307 23.50 15.43 -14.81
CA VAL A 307 24.70 15.33 -15.66
C VAL A 307 25.87 15.93 -14.88
N LEU A 308 26.90 15.14 -14.64
CA LEU A 308 28.11 15.55 -13.94
C LEU A 308 29.11 16.18 -14.91
N SER A 309 30.03 16.98 -14.40
CA SER A 309 31.21 17.45 -15.14
C SER A 309 32.32 16.39 -15.23
N LEU A 310 32.23 15.32 -14.44
CA LEU A 310 33.14 14.17 -14.44
C LEU A 310 33.12 13.47 -15.80
N SER A 311 34.27 12.89 -16.17
CA SER A 311 34.44 11.98 -17.31
C SER A 311 34.81 10.59 -16.80
N ALA A 312 34.02 9.59 -17.17
CA ALA A 312 34.10 8.22 -16.67
C ALA A 312 35.36 7.52 -17.17
N GLU A 313 35.73 7.79 -18.43
CA GLU A 313 36.97 7.27 -19.03
C GLU A 313 38.21 7.84 -18.32
N LEU A 314 38.24 9.16 -18.08
CA LEU A 314 39.33 9.80 -17.35
C LEU A 314 39.40 9.31 -15.90
N GLN A 315 38.25 9.20 -15.23
CA GLN A 315 38.17 8.70 -13.86
C GLN A 315 38.65 7.25 -13.76
N GLN A 316 38.21 6.38 -14.67
CA GLN A 316 38.64 4.98 -14.70
C GLN A 316 40.15 4.85 -14.96
N THR A 317 40.70 5.70 -15.82
CA THR A 317 42.15 5.74 -16.09
C THR A 317 42.91 6.21 -14.85
N ALA A 318 42.45 7.29 -14.21
CA ALA A 318 43.06 7.83 -13.00
C ALA A 318 43.06 6.81 -11.85
N GLU A 319 41.94 6.14 -11.59
CA GLU A 319 41.85 5.10 -10.57
C GLU A 319 42.79 3.93 -10.89
N ARG A 320 42.83 3.48 -12.15
CA ARG A 320 43.70 2.38 -12.57
C ARG A 320 45.19 2.66 -12.34
N GLU A 321 45.64 3.90 -12.56
CA GLU A 321 47.03 4.33 -12.31
C GLU A 321 47.32 4.57 -10.82
N GLN A 322 46.31 4.98 -10.05
CA GLN A 322 46.44 5.26 -8.62
C GLN A 322 46.53 3.99 -7.75
N PHE A 323 45.81 2.92 -8.12
CA PHE A 323 45.84 1.64 -7.39
C PHE A 323 47.23 0.96 -7.32
N PRO A 324 48.04 0.87 -8.39
CA PRO A 324 49.37 0.28 -8.30
C PRO A 324 50.36 1.15 -7.51
N LEU A 325 50.25 2.48 -7.53
CA LEU A 325 51.13 3.37 -6.77
C LEU A 325 50.97 3.20 -5.24
N LEU A 326 49.75 2.98 -4.76
CA LEU A 326 49.48 2.74 -3.34
C LEU A 326 49.90 1.34 -2.86
N ALA A 327 50.01 0.36 -3.77
CA ALA A 327 50.46 -0.98 -3.44
C ALA A 327 52.00 -1.06 -3.28
N VAL A 328 52.74 -0.14 -3.88
CA VAL A 328 54.22 -0.09 -3.79
C VAL A 328 54.69 0.56 -2.48
N ASP A 329 53.90 1.44 -1.88
CA ASP A 329 54.21 2.09 -0.59
C ASP A 329 53.86 1.23 0.66
N GLN A 330 53.36 0.01 0.48
CA GLN A 330 53.04 -0.93 1.58
C GLN A 330 53.99 -2.14 1.67
N LEU A 331 55.12 -2.11 0.96
CA LEU A 331 56.25 -3.04 1.09
C LEU A 331 57.49 -2.27 1.52
#